data_AF-X1T2G2-F1
#
_entry.id   AF-X1T2G2-F1
#
_cell.length_a   1.000
_cell.length_b   1.000
_cell.length_c   1.000
_cell.angle_alpha   90.00
_cell.angle_beta   90.00
_cell.angle_gamma   90.00
#
_symmetry.space_group_name_H-M   'P 1'
#
loop_
_entity.id
_entity.type
_entity.pdbx_description
1 polymer ?
#
loop_
_entity_poly.entity_id
_entity_poly.type
_entity_poly.pdbx_seq_one_letter_code
_entity_poly.pdbx_strand_id
1 'polypeptide(L)' 'MAVKEEEVFKGLLPVIGVGTVVILVFAGLVRAFAMGRRVYEDGQYLVSVRYPGQWHGLRDFVQPGNP' A
#
# COMPACT_ATOMS: atom_id res chain seq x y z
N MET A 1 -42.05 -12.11 -3.40
CA MET A 1 -40.97 -11.17 -3.02
C MET A 1 -39.61 -11.89 -2.98
N ALA A 2 -39.52 -13.11 -2.44
CA ALA A 2 -38.28 -13.91 -2.36
C ALA A 2 -37.53 -14.17 -3.69
N VAL A 3 -38.24 -14.43 -4.80
CA VAL A 3 -37.58 -14.73 -6.11
C VAL A 3 -36.79 -13.54 -6.67
N LYS A 4 -37.27 -12.31 -6.44
CA LYS A 4 -36.59 -11.08 -6.91
C LYS A 4 -35.31 -10.81 -6.12
N GLU A 5 -35.28 -11.15 -4.83
CA GLU A 5 -34.09 -10.98 -4.00
C GLU A 5 -32.98 -11.95 -4.40
N GLU A 6 -33.31 -13.20 -4.75
CA GLU A 6 -32.32 -14.17 -5.24
C GLU A 6 -31.66 -13.76 -6.56
N GLU A 7 -32.43 -13.21 -7.50
CA GLU A 7 -31.89 -12.71 -8.77
C GLU A 7 -30.99 -11.48 -8.57
N VAL A 8 -31.40 -10.57 -7.68
CA VAL A 8 -30.57 -9.41 -7.30
C VAL A 8 -29.28 -9.87 -6.61
N PHE A 9 -29.35 -10.82 -5.67
CA PHE A 9 -28.17 -11.36 -5.00
C PHE A 9 -27.23 -12.08 -5.97
N LYS A 10 -27.75 -12.85 -6.93
CA LYS A 10 -26.95 -13.51 -7.96
C LYS A 10 -26.23 -12.52 -8.88
N GLY A 11 -26.86 -11.39 -9.20
CA GLY A 11 -26.22 -10.32 -9.97
C GLY A 11 -25.22 -9.50 -9.16
N LEU A 12 -25.48 -9.33 -7.86
CA LEU A 12 -24.69 -8.48 -6.98
C LEU A 12 -23.43 -9.18 -6.45
N LEU A 13 -23.48 -10.48 -6.15
CA LEU A 13 -22.34 -11.27 -5.66
C LEU A 13 -21.09 -11.16 -6.56
N PRO A 14 -21.19 -11.37 -7.89
CA PRO A 14 -20.05 -11.25 -8.80
C PRO A 14 -19.50 -9.83 -8.84
N VAL A 15 -20.39 -8.82 -8.82
CA VAL A 15 -19.99 -7.41 -8.84
C VAL A 15 -19.21 -7.04 -7.57
N ILE A 16 -19.68 -7.49 -6.41
CA ILE A 16 -18.96 -7.30 -5.14
C ILE A 16 -17.62 -8.01 -5.19
N GLY A 17 -17.58 -9.28 -5.62
CA GLY A 17 -16.34 -10.06 -5.69
C GLY A 17 -15.28 -9.42 -6.58
N VAL A 18 -15.67 -8.98 -7.78
CA VAL A 18 -14.77 -8.29 -8.72
C VAL A 18 -14.33 -6.94 -8.14
N GLY A 19 -15.26 -6.17 -7.56
CA GLY A 19 -14.95 -4.88 -6.93
C GLY A 19 -13.93 -5.01 -5.81
N THR A 20 -14.07 -6.02 -4.94
CA THR A 20 -13.12 -6.28 -3.86
C THR A 20 -11.72 -6.58 -4.39
N VAL A 21 -11.60 -7.42 -5.42
CA VAL A 21 -10.29 -7.75 -6.03
C VAL A 21 -9.63 -6.51 -6.60
N VAL A 22 -10.38 -5.67 -7.33
CA VAL A 22 -9.85 -4.43 -7.92
C VAL A 22 -9.33 -3.49 -6.84
N ILE A 23 -10.09 -3.30 -5.75
CA ILE A 23 -9.68 -2.45 -4.63
C ILE A 23 -8.39 -2.96 -3.98
N LEU A 24 -8.27 -4.27 -3.75
CA LEU A 24 -7.08 -4.87 -3.14
C LEU A 24 -5.85 -4.73 -4.03
N VAL A 25 -5.99 -4.95 -5.34
CA VAL A 25 -4.90 -4.73 -6.30
C VAL A 25 -4.47 -3.27 -6.31
N PHE A 26 -5.43 -2.34 -6.38
CA PHE A 26 -5.13 -0.91 -6.36
C PHE A 26 -4.44 -0.48 -5.06
N ALA A 27 -4.93 -0.93 -3.90
CA ALA A 27 -4.31 -0.64 -2.61
C ALA A 27 -2.88 -1.21 -2.52
N GLY A 28 -2.65 -2.42 -3.04
CA GLY A 28 -1.31 -3.02 -3.12
C GLY A 28 -0.36 -2.21 -4.00
N LEU A 29 -0.83 -1.73 -5.17
CA LEU A 29 -0.04 -0.87 -6.05
C LEU A 29 0.27 0.48 -5.39
N VAL A 30 -0.71 1.14 -4.78
CA VAL A 30 -0.48 2.41 -4.05
C VAL A 30 0.54 2.21 -2.93
N ARG A 31 0.46 1.11 -2.17
CA ARG A 31 1.43 0.79 -1.13
C ARG A 31 2.83 0.56 -1.70
N ALA A 32 2.96 -0.15 -2.81
CA ALA A 32 4.25 -0.45 -3.42
C ALA A 32 4.93 0.78 -4.05
N PHE A 33 4.14 1.67 -4.68
CA PHE A 33 4.67 2.75 -5.50
C PHE A 33 4.59 4.15 -4.86
N ALA A 34 3.52 4.46 -4.13
CA ALA A 34 3.28 5.80 -3.60
C ALA A 34 3.65 5.93 -2.12
N MET A 35 3.49 4.87 -1.33
CA MET A 35 3.89 4.85 0.08
C MET A 35 5.39 4.52 0.13
N GLY A 36 6.21 5.55 -0.06
CA GLY A 36 7.66 5.47 -0.28
C GLY A 36 8.33 4.30 0.40
N ARG A 37 9.09 3.53 -0.39
CA ARG A 37 9.89 2.36 0.00
C ARG A 37 10.68 2.65 1.28
N ARG A 38 10.13 2.36 2.46
CA ARG A 38 10.93 2.29 3.69
C ARG A 38 11.54 0.91 3.67
N VAL A 39 12.78 0.84 3.22
CA VAL A 39 13.51 -0.42 3.17
C VAL A 39 14.15 -0.62 4.54
N TYR A 40 13.86 -1.76 5.16
CA TYR A 40 14.56 -2.20 6.35
C TYR A 40 15.56 -3.26 5.89
N GLU A 41 16.84 -2.93 5.96
CA GLU A 41 17.94 -3.77 5.49
C GLU A 41 19.05 -3.75 6.54
N ASP A 42 19.55 -4.92 6.92
CA ASP A 42 20.63 -5.10 7.91
C ASP A 42 20.44 -4.34 9.23
N GLY A 43 19.21 -4.29 9.73
CA GLY A 43 18.91 -3.64 11.00
C GLY A 43 18.79 -2.11 10.93
N GLN A 44 18.92 -1.52 9.73
CA GLN A 44 18.85 -0.09 9.49
C GLN A 44 17.61 0.28 8.70
N TYR A 45 17.03 1.43 9.05
CA TYR A 45 15.95 2.00 8.27
C TYR A 45 16.54 2.90 7.18
N LEU A 46 16.28 2.55 5.93
CA LEU A 46 16.72 3.30 4.76
C LEU A 46 15.60 4.19 4.24
N VAL A 47 15.93 5.43 3.90
CA VAL A 47 15.01 6.42 3.34
C VAL A 47 15.59 6.96 2.04
N SER A 48 14.76 7.06 1.01
CA SER A 48 15.12 7.74 -0.23
C SER A 48 14.81 9.22 -0.09
N VAL A 49 15.84 10.06 -0.18
CA VAL A 49 15.71 11.53 -0.03
C VAL A 49 16.20 12.18 -1.33
N ARG A 50 15.38 13.10 -1.87
CA ARG A 50 15.66 13.96 -3.04
C ARG A 50 15.83 13.25 -4.41
N TYR A 51 16.49 12.10 -4.51
CA TYR A 51 16.69 11.35 -5.76
C TYR A 51 16.20 9.90 -5.67
N PRO A 52 15.36 9.42 -6.62
CA PRO A 52 14.95 8.02 -6.68
C PRO A 52 16.17 7.10 -6.90
N GLY A 53 16.35 6.11 -6.02
CA GLY A 53 17.41 5.10 -6.14
C GLY A 53 18.61 5.30 -5.21
N GLN A 54 18.75 6.46 -4.56
CA GLN A 54 19.74 6.66 -3.51
C GLN A 54 19.13 6.40 -2.13
N TRP A 55 19.65 5.38 -1.44
CA TRP A 55 19.23 4.98 -0.09
C TRP A 55 20.16 5.57 0.96
N HIS A 56 19.59 6.26 1.94
CA HIS A 56 20.33 6.83 3.06
C HIS A 56 19.87 6.20 4.37
N GLY A 57 20.79 5.98 5.30
CA GLY A 57 20.45 5.52 6.63
C GLY A 57 19.71 6.63 7.38
N LEU A 58 18.66 6.28 8.13
CA LEU A 58 17.93 7.24 8.96
C LEU A 58 18.84 7.94 9.98
N ARG A 59 19.90 7.24 10.42
CA ARG A 59 20.91 7.77 11.35
C ARG A 59 21.73 8.92 10.75
N ASP A 60 21.86 8.98 9.43
CA ASP A 60 22.60 10.03 8.73
C ASP A 60 21.89 11.39 8.83
N PHE A 61 20.59 11.37 9.13
CA PHE A 61 19.78 12.58 9.33
C PHE A 61 19.62 12.95 10.81
N VAL A 62 20.03 12.07 11.75
CA VAL A 62 20.02 12.37 13.18
C VAL A 62 21.23 13.23 13.48
N GLN A 63 21.01 14.53 13.70
CA GLN A 63 22.09 15.46 14.04
C GLN A 63 22.54 15.20 15.49
N PRO A 64 23.82 14.87 15.73
CA PRO A 64 24.33 14.75 17.09
C PRO A 64 24.31 16.14 17.74
N GLY A 65 23.37 16.36 18.66
CA GLY A 65 23.29 17.60 19.46
C GLY A 65 21.97 18.36 19.43
N ASN A 66 20.90 17.83 18.83
CA ASN A 66 19.54 18.39 19.00
C ASN A 66 18.83 17.65 20.16
N PRO A 67 18.79 18.21 21.39
CA PRO A 67 18.06 17.61 22.51
C PRO A 67 16.55 17.54 22.29
#